data_AF-A0AAD8RW02-F1
#
_entry.id   AF-A0AAD8RW02-F1
#
_cell.length_a   1.000
_cell.length_b   1.000
_cell.length_c   1.000
_cell.angle_alpha   90.00
_cell.angle_beta   90.00
_cell.angle_gamma   90.00
#
_symmetry.space_group_name_H-M   'P 1'
#
loop_
_entity.id
_entity.type
_entity.pdbx_description
1 polymer ?
#
loop_
_entity_poly.entity_id
_entity_poly.type
_entity_poly.pdbx_seq_one_letter_code
_entity_poly.pdbx_strand_id
1 'polypeptide(L)'
;MIANATGVPLENILYLRGPNIASEIYNKEYANARICGADKWRKPLSIFLRQPHFIVWDNSDLITHEVMGGLKNVYAIGAGMVAALTNESATSKSVYFSLCTSEMIYITHLLPKEPEKLAGPLLADTYVTLLKGRNAWYGHKLAKGELTLEMGDSIKGKGTIQVVSAVNAFYELLSQGSLSVTHAETKKHVAPVELCPILKTLYKILIKRELGTNSFLQAIRDESMYDPRERIEMAQRQSLYRPSLLGLPKGDTKA
;
A
#
# COMPACT_ATOMS: atom_id res chain seq x y z
N MET A 1 -6.51 -5.08 -9.83
CA MET A 1 -7.83 -5.67 -9.60
C MET A 1 -7.78 -7.14 -9.91
N ILE A 2 -7.98 -7.97 -8.88
CA ILE A 2 -8.02 -9.44 -8.99
C ILE A 2 -9.08 -9.85 -10.02
N ALA A 3 -10.25 -9.22 -9.98
CA ALA A 3 -11.35 -9.49 -10.92
C ALA A 3 -10.91 -9.40 -12.40
N ASN A 4 -10.13 -8.36 -12.75
CA ASN A 4 -9.68 -8.18 -14.15
C ASN A 4 -8.61 -9.21 -14.54
N ALA A 5 -7.76 -9.60 -13.60
CA ALA A 5 -6.69 -10.57 -13.87
C ALA A 5 -7.21 -12.02 -13.98
N THR A 6 -8.29 -12.35 -13.27
CA THR A 6 -8.83 -13.71 -13.19
C THR A 6 -10.11 -13.91 -14.00
N GLY A 7 -10.80 -12.83 -14.39
CA GLY A 7 -12.14 -12.89 -14.97
C GLY A 7 -13.21 -13.33 -13.97
N VAL A 8 -12.87 -13.47 -12.68
CA VAL A 8 -13.83 -13.88 -11.64
C VAL A 8 -14.67 -12.66 -11.25
N PRO A 9 -16.01 -12.77 -11.22
CA PRO A 9 -16.88 -11.70 -10.77
C PRO A 9 -16.55 -11.24 -9.35
N LEU A 10 -16.62 -9.92 -9.09
CA LEU A 10 -16.26 -9.33 -7.79
C LEU A 10 -17.02 -9.96 -6.63
N GLU A 11 -18.29 -10.31 -6.83
CA GLU A 11 -19.15 -10.91 -5.81
C GLU A 11 -18.72 -12.33 -5.40
N ASN A 12 -17.77 -12.92 -6.12
CA ASN A 12 -17.17 -14.23 -5.83
C ASN A 12 -15.72 -14.14 -5.37
N ILE A 13 -15.19 -12.93 -5.19
CA ILE A 13 -13.84 -12.70 -4.68
C ILE A 13 -13.93 -12.33 -3.20
N LEU A 14 -13.12 -13.01 -2.39
CA LEU A 14 -12.88 -12.63 -1.01
C LEU A 14 -11.41 -12.26 -0.82
N TYR A 15 -11.15 -11.30 0.06
CA TYR A 15 -9.80 -10.88 0.43
C TYR A 15 -9.62 -10.98 1.94
N LEU A 16 -8.75 -11.88 2.40
CA LEU A 16 -8.40 -12.05 3.81
C LEU A 16 -7.08 -11.34 4.10
N ARG A 17 -7.08 -10.43 5.09
CA ARG A 17 -5.91 -9.62 5.43
C ARG A 17 -5.80 -9.34 6.91
N GLY A 18 -4.60 -9.20 7.43
CA GLY A 18 -4.34 -8.80 8.82
C GLY A 18 -2.85 -8.88 9.12
N PRO A 19 -2.41 -8.44 10.31
CA PRO A 19 -1.05 -8.63 10.78
C PRO A 19 -0.72 -10.11 11.02
N ASN A 20 -0.64 -10.88 9.94
CA ASN A 20 -0.72 -12.34 9.93
C ASN A 20 0.58 -12.94 9.41
N ILE A 21 1.66 -12.86 10.20
CA ILE A 21 2.89 -13.58 9.88
C ILE A 21 2.61 -15.08 10.03
N ALA A 22 2.73 -15.83 8.93
CA ALA A 22 2.26 -17.22 8.86
C ALA A 22 2.81 -18.13 9.97
N SER A 23 4.10 -17.99 10.33
CA SER A 23 4.71 -18.75 11.42
C SER A 23 4.14 -18.40 12.80
N GLU A 24 3.78 -17.13 13.03
CA GLU A 24 3.19 -16.68 14.30
C GLU A 24 1.75 -17.15 14.43
N ILE A 25 0.97 -17.12 13.34
CA ILE A 25 -0.37 -17.71 13.30
C ILE A 25 -0.31 -19.22 13.59
N TYR A 26 0.63 -19.94 12.97
CA TYR A 26 0.84 -21.37 13.22
C TYR A 26 1.16 -21.65 14.70
N ASN A 27 1.95 -20.78 15.34
CA ASN A 27 2.31 -20.86 16.76
C ASN A 27 1.20 -20.37 17.71
N LYS A 28 0.01 -20.04 17.20
CA LYS A 28 -1.14 -19.53 17.96
C LYS A 28 -0.86 -18.23 18.71
N GLU A 29 0.02 -17.40 18.16
CA GLU A 29 0.20 -16.03 18.65
C GLU A 29 -1.09 -15.23 18.48
N TYR A 30 -1.27 -14.22 19.32
CA TYR A 30 -2.46 -13.38 19.31
C TYR A 30 -2.55 -12.57 18.01
N ALA A 31 -3.52 -12.91 17.17
CA ALA A 31 -3.67 -12.30 15.86
C ALA A 31 -5.13 -12.01 15.47
N ASN A 32 -5.28 -11.10 14.52
CA ASN A 32 -6.58 -10.77 13.95
C ASN A 32 -6.50 -10.58 12.44
N ALA A 33 -7.64 -10.73 11.79
CA ALA A 33 -7.78 -10.49 10.37
C ALA A 33 -9.11 -9.81 10.06
N ARG A 34 -9.18 -9.30 8.84
CA ARG A 34 -10.38 -8.83 8.19
C ARG A 34 -10.57 -9.60 6.90
N ILE A 35 -11.79 -10.10 6.67
CA ILE A 35 -12.20 -10.70 5.41
C ILE A 35 -13.16 -9.76 4.68
N CYS A 36 -12.87 -9.50 3.41
CA CYS A 36 -13.60 -8.53 2.61
C CYS A 36 -14.23 -9.16 1.36
N GLY A 37 -15.37 -8.63 0.91
CA GLY A 37 -16.09 -9.07 -0.29
C GLY A 37 -17.60 -9.18 -0.09
N ALA A 38 -18.29 -9.94 -0.94
CA ALA A 38 -19.75 -10.00 -0.90
C ALA A 38 -20.32 -10.73 0.32
N ASP A 39 -21.41 -10.19 0.88
CA ASP A 39 -22.13 -10.70 2.05
C ASP A 39 -22.37 -12.20 2.04
N LYS A 40 -22.79 -12.75 0.88
CA LYS A 40 -23.11 -14.17 0.69
C LYS A 40 -21.96 -15.10 1.09
N TRP A 41 -20.71 -14.66 0.90
CA TRP A 41 -19.53 -15.45 1.20
C TRP A 41 -18.81 -14.96 2.45
N ARG A 42 -18.61 -13.65 2.63
CA ARG A 42 -17.75 -13.12 3.70
C ARG A 42 -18.30 -13.39 5.10
N LYS A 43 -19.63 -13.35 5.30
CA LYS A 43 -20.26 -13.51 6.62
C LYS A 43 -20.15 -14.93 7.18
N PRO A 44 -20.53 -15.99 6.44
CA PRO A 44 -20.33 -17.35 6.94
C PRO A 44 -18.84 -17.68 7.11
N LEU A 45 -17.98 -17.19 6.20
CA LEU A 45 -16.56 -17.50 6.25
C LEU A 45 -15.83 -16.74 7.36
N SER A 46 -16.23 -15.52 7.70
CA SER A 46 -15.68 -14.80 8.86
C SER A 46 -15.95 -15.54 10.16
N ILE A 47 -17.14 -16.13 10.33
CA ILE A 47 -17.48 -16.96 11.49
C ILE A 47 -16.65 -18.24 11.49
N PHE A 48 -16.58 -18.95 10.36
CA PHE A 48 -15.85 -20.20 10.22
C PHE A 48 -14.36 -20.07 10.56
N LEU A 49 -13.72 -18.96 10.14
CA LEU A 49 -12.28 -18.74 10.35
C LEU A 49 -11.92 -18.33 11.79
N ARG A 50 -12.88 -17.95 12.64
CA ARG A 50 -12.59 -17.50 14.00
C ARG A 50 -12.09 -18.65 14.87
N GLN A 51 -11.00 -18.38 15.58
CA GLN A 51 -10.40 -19.26 16.57
C GLN A 51 -10.09 -18.44 17.84
N PRO A 52 -9.90 -19.06 19.02
CA PRO A 52 -9.59 -18.33 20.25
C PRO A 52 -8.37 -17.38 20.15
N HIS A 53 -7.39 -17.73 19.32
CA HIS A 53 -6.16 -16.97 19.09
C HIS A 53 -6.16 -16.18 17.76
N PHE A 54 -7.16 -16.38 16.90
CA PHE A 54 -7.26 -15.77 15.58
C PHE A 54 -8.65 -15.20 15.34
N ILE A 55 -8.78 -13.89 15.55
CA ILE A 55 -10.08 -13.21 15.50
C ILE A 55 -10.28 -12.57 14.12
N VAL A 56 -11.30 -13.04 13.40
CA VAL A 56 -11.64 -12.52 12.06
C VAL A 56 -12.87 -11.61 12.15
N TRP A 57 -12.74 -10.43 11.54
CA TRP A 57 -13.80 -9.45 11.32
C TRP A 57 -14.17 -9.39 9.84
N ASP A 58 -15.35 -8.93 9.50
CA ASP A 58 -15.78 -8.74 8.12
C ASP A 58 -15.84 -7.26 7.70
N ASN A 59 -15.79 -7.01 6.39
CA ASN A 59 -16.12 -5.73 5.76
C ASN A 59 -16.58 -6.01 4.32
N SER A 60 -17.44 -5.19 3.70
CA SER A 60 -17.74 -5.32 2.28
C SER A 60 -16.61 -4.77 1.39
N ASP A 61 -15.86 -3.76 1.84
CA ASP A 61 -14.91 -3.02 1.01
C ASP A 61 -13.69 -3.83 0.54
N LEU A 62 -13.87 -4.61 -0.52
CA LEU A 62 -12.85 -5.44 -1.15
C LEU A 62 -11.74 -4.60 -1.80
N ILE A 63 -12.13 -3.49 -2.43
CA ILE A 63 -11.24 -2.67 -3.26
C ILE A 63 -10.17 -2.01 -2.39
N THR A 64 -10.54 -1.38 -1.27
CA THR A 64 -9.55 -0.77 -0.37
C THR A 64 -8.55 -1.80 0.13
N HIS A 65 -9.02 -3.01 0.47
CA HIS A 65 -8.16 -4.06 1.00
C HIS A 65 -7.17 -4.60 -0.02
N GLU A 66 -7.61 -4.80 -1.27
CA GLU A 66 -6.73 -5.20 -2.37
C GLU A 66 -5.66 -4.13 -2.63
N VAL A 67 -6.08 -2.87 -2.79
CA VAL A 67 -5.19 -1.73 -3.05
C VAL A 67 -4.16 -1.59 -1.94
N MET A 68 -4.62 -1.57 -0.69
CA MET A 68 -3.75 -1.42 0.46
C MET A 68 -2.81 -2.61 0.63
N GLY A 69 -3.21 -3.82 0.20
CA GLY A 69 -2.36 -5.00 0.15
C GLY A 69 -1.17 -4.83 -0.80
N GLY A 70 -1.39 -4.20 -1.96
CA GLY A 70 -0.33 -3.82 -2.88
C GLY A 70 0.55 -2.68 -2.34
N LEU A 71 -0.07 -1.60 -1.89
CA LEU A 71 0.64 -0.40 -1.40
C LEU A 71 1.55 -0.70 -0.21
N LYS A 72 1.12 -1.54 0.74
CA LYS A 72 1.96 -1.85 1.91
C LYS A 72 3.29 -2.49 1.51
N ASN A 73 3.31 -3.28 0.43
CA ASN A 73 4.51 -3.92 -0.07
C ASN A 73 5.44 -2.90 -0.72
N VAL A 74 4.88 -1.96 -1.51
CA VAL A 74 5.62 -0.83 -2.11
C VAL A 74 6.30 0.00 -1.02
N TYR A 75 5.53 0.46 -0.04
CA TYR A 75 6.08 1.31 1.02
C TYR A 75 7.01 0.56 1.98
N ALA A 76 6.93 -0.77 2.07
CA ALA A 76 7.86 -1.57 2.86
C ALA A 76 9.30 -1.46 2.34
N ILE A 77 9.52 -1.34 1.02
CA ILE A 77 10.88 -1.12 0.50
C ILE A 77 11.46 0.18 1.07
N GLY A 78 10.70 1.28 0.98
CA GLY A 78 11.15 2.57 1.47
C GLY A 78 11.38 2.55 2.98
N ALA A 79 10.57 1.81 3.75
CA ALA A 79 10.83 1.58 5.18
C ALA A 79 12.17 0.88 5.41
N GLY A 80 12.50 -0.13 4.59
CA GLY A 80 13.81 -0.79 4.59
C GLY A 80 14.97 0.15 4.25
N MET A 81 14.79 1.00 3.24
CA MET A 81 15.79 2.01 2.86
C MET A 81 16.03 3.00 4.00
N VAL A 82 14.96 3.53 4.62
CA VAL A 82 15.06 4.42 5.79
C VAL A 82 15.79 3.71 6.94
N ALA A 83 15.43 2.47 7.22
CA ALA A 83 16.06 1.69 8.29
C ALA A 83 17.58 1.55 8.07
N ALA A 84 18.01 1.21 6.85
CA ALA A 84 19.43 1.13 6.52
C ALA A 84 20.16 2.49 6.59
N LEU A 85 19.58 3.53 5.98
CA LEU A 85 20.21 4.85 5.84
C LEU A 85 20.26 5.64 7.15
N THR A 86 19.40 5.31 8.12
CA THR A 86 19.31 5.98 9.42
C THR A 86 19.80 5.12 10.59
N ASN A 87 20.43 3.99 10.28
CA ASN A 87 20.91 3.02 11.27
C ASN A 87 19.82 2.62 12.28
N GLU A 88 18.67 2.18 11.76
CA GLU A 88 17.50 1.70 12.51
C GLU A 88 16.83 2.75 13.42
N SER A 89 17.05 4.05 13.17
CA SER A 89 16.43 5.15 13.91
C SER A 89 14.91 4.99 14.04
N ALA A 90 14.43 4.81 15.28
CA ALA A 90 13.01 4.70 15.57
C ALA A 90 12.25 5.96 15.11
N THR A 91 12.81 7.14 15.36
CA THR A 91 12.24 8.44 14.95
C THR A 91 12.10 8.55 13.43
N SER A 92 13.14 8.17 12.68
CA SER A 92 13.09 8.27 11.22
C SER A 92 12.07 7.29 10.63
N LYS A 93 11.99 6.07 11.19
CA LYS A 93 10.99 5.09 10.79
C LYS A 93 9.57 5.54 11.15
N SER A 94 9.35 6.19 12.29
CA SER A 94 8.02 6.73 12.65
C SER A 94 7.60 7.90 11.76
N VAL A 95 8.53 8.78 11.38
CA VAL A 95 8.27 9.87 10.43
C VAL A 95 7.94 9.27 9.05
N TYR A 96 8.72 8.29 8.59
CA TYR A 96 8.40 7.61 7.33
C TYR A 96 7.01 6.96 7.38
N PHE A 97 6.65 6.33 8.50
CA PHE A 97 5.35 5.71 8.69
C PHE A 97 4.19 6.71 8.55
N SER A 98 4.30 7.92 9.12
CA SER A 98 3.25 8.94 8.98
C SER A 98 3.13 9.43 7.53
N LEU A 99 4.27 9.65 6.85
CA LEU A 99 4.29 10.07 5.45
C LEU A 99 3.70 9.01 4.52
N CYS A 100 4.14 7.76 4.62
CA CYS A 100 3.66 6.71 3.72
C CYS A 100 2.18 6.38 3.96
N THR A 101 1.72 6.38 5.21
CA THR A 101 0.30 6.13 5.51
C THR A 101 -0.60 7.24 4.96
N SER A 102 -0.13 8.50 4.93
CA SER A 102 -0.88 9.58 4.31
C SER A 102 -1.01 9.42 2.78
N GLU A 103 0.04 8.95 2.09
CA GLU A 103 -0.05 8.61 0.66
C GLU A 103 -0.98 7.41 0.43
N MET A 104 -0.92 6.39 1.29
CA MET A 104 -1.81 5.24 1.22
C MET A 104 -3.28 5.65 1.35
N ILE A 105 -3.61 6.49 2.34
CA ILE A 105 -4.97 7.02 2.53
C ILE A 105 -5.39 7.86 1.32
N TYR A 106 -4.51 8.69 0.79
CA TYR A 106 -4.80 9.49 -0.39
C TYR A 106 -5.12 8.64 -1.62
N ILE A 107 -4.29 7.63 -1.89
CA ILE A 107 -4.47 6.72 -3.02
C ILE A 107 -5.76 5.92 -2.88
N THR A 108 -6.11 5.46 -1.67
CA THR A 108 -7.37 4.73 -1.49
C THR A 108 -8.57 5.62 -1.75
N HIS A 109 -8.58 6.90 -1.39
CA HIS A 109 -9.73 7.78 -1.68
C HIS A 109 -9.96 8.05 -3.18
N LEU A 110 -9.00 7.72 -4.04
CA LEU A 110 -9.18 7.79 -5.49
C LEU A 110 -9.98 6.60 -6.05
N LEU A 111 -10.08 5.48 -5.31
CA LEU A 111 -10.41 4.17 -5.88
C LEU A 111 -11.81 3.67 -5.53
N PRO A 112 -12.24 3.43 -4.26
CA PRO A 112 -13.63 3.17 -3.91
C PRO A 112 -14.37 4.44 -3.52
N LYS A 113 -15.71 4.38 -3.54
CA LYS A 113 -16.58 5.51 -3.19
C LYS A 113 -16.53 5.83 -1.69
N GLU A 114 -16.47 4.80 -0.87
CA GLU A 114 -16.49 4.87 0.60
C GLU A 114 -15.39 3.95 1.16
N PRO A 115 -14.11 4.35 1.06
CA PRO A 115 -12.99 3.52 1.51
C PRO A 115 -13.03 3.26 3.03
N GLU A 116 -12.70 2.04 3.46
CA GLU A 116 -12.42 1.78 4.86
C GLU A 116 -11.25 2.65 5.34
N LYS A 117 -11.43 3.27 6.51
CA LYS A 117 -10.36 4.05 7.15
C LYS A 117 -9.16 3.14 7.44
N LEU A 118 -7.96 3.68 7.25
CA LEU A 118 -6.71 3.03 7.68
C LEU A 118 -6.64 2.99 9.22
N ALA A 119 -7.32 2.02 9.81
CA ALA A 119 -7.46 1.85 11.25
C ALA A 119 -7.57 0.36 11.62
N GLY A 120 -7.43 0.05 12.91
CA GLY A 120 -7.59 -1.30 13.44
C GLY A 120 -6.68 -2.33 12.73
N PRO A 121 -7.20 -3.50 12.31
CA PRO A 121 -6.42 -4.54 11.63
C PRO A 121 -5.69 -4.07 10.36
N LEU A 122 -6.27 -3.13 9.62
CA LEU A 122 -5.68 -2.62 8.38
C LEU A 122 -4.42 -1.78 8.65
N LEU A 123 -4.45 -0.97 9.72
CA LEU A 123 -3.31 -0.22 10.21
C LEU A 123 -2.24 -1.16 10.78
N ALA A 124 -2.65 -2.15 11.57
CA ALA A 124 -1.74 -3.13 12.17
C ALA A 124 -1.00 -3.96 11.12
N ASP A 125 -1.67 -4.41 10.06
CA ASP A 125 -1.02 -5.15 8.97
C ASP A 125 0.00 -4.27 8.21
N THR A 126 -0.35 -3.00 8.00
CA THR A 126 0.58 -2.03 7.41
C THR A 126 1.81 -1.88 8.29
N TYR A 127 1.62 -1.65 9.59
CA TYR A 127 2.70 -1.51 10.56
C TYR A 127 3.63 -2.73 10.58
N VAL A 128 3.09 -3.94 10.76
CA VAL A 128 3.93 -5.15 10.84
C VAL A 128 4.70 -5.39 9.54
N THR A 129 4.10 -5.11 8.39
CA THR A 129 4.76 -5.31 7.08
C THR A 129 5.91 -4.35 6.86
N LEU A 130 5.78 -3.10 7.34
CA LEU A 130 6.86 -2.10 7.27
C LEU A 130 7.99 -2.41 8.25
N LEU A 131 7.68 -3.02 9.41
CA LEU A 131 8.69 -3.45 10.39
C LEU A 131 9.46 -4.70 9.94
N LYS A 132 8.73 -5.72 9.49
CA LYS A 132 9.25 -7.05 9.22
C LYS A 132 8.60 -7.58 7.96
N GLY A 133 9.41 -7.78 6.92
CA GLY A 133 8.93 -8.33 5.68
C GLY A 133 10.03 -8.50 4.66
N ARG A 134 9.77 -9.33 3.64
CA ARG A 134 10.70 -9.55 2.53
C ARG A 134 10.99 -8.25 1.76
N ASN A 135 9.98 -7.39 1.61
CA ASN A 135 10.11 -6.11 0.91
C ASN A 135 10.92 -5.08 1.71
N ALA A 136 10.72 -4.99 3.03
CA ALA A 136 11.54 -4.16 3.90
C ALA A 136 12.99 -4.65 3.96
N TRP A 137 13.19 -5.97 4.07
CA TRP A 137 14.52 -6.56 3.96
C TRP A 137 15.21 -6.23 2.62
N TYR A 138 14.47 -6.31 1.51
CA TYR A 138 15.00 -5.98 0.18
C TYR A 138 15.43 -4.52 0.08
N GLY A 139 14.56 -3.59 0.48
CA GLY A 139 14.89 -2.17 0.50
C GLY A 139 16.11 -1.84 1.37
N HIS A 140 16.22 -2.50 2.53
CA HIS A 140 17.39 -2.37 3.39
C HIS A 140 18.68 -2.88 2.70
N LYS A 141 18.63 -4.03 2.02
CA LYS A 141 19.79 -4.57 1.30
C LYS A 141 20.20 -3.73 0.10
N LEU A 142 19.23 -3.19 -0.64
CA LEU A 142 19.48 -2.22 -1.71
C LEU A 142 20.17 -0.95 -1.18
N ALA A 143 19.70 -0.42 -0.05
CA ALA A 143 20.29 0.77 0.56
C ALA A 143 21.70 0.55 1.12
N LYS A 144 22.03 -0.67 1.57
CA LYS A 144 23.40 -1.04 1.97
C LYS A 144 24.33 -1.38 0.80
N GLY A 145 23.82 -1.43 -0.43
CA GLY A 145 24.60 -1.88 -1.60
C GLY A 145 24.90 -3.38 -1.60
N GLU A 146 24.23 -4.16 -0.74
CA GLU A 146 24.40 -5.62 -0.67
C GLU A 146 23.59 -6.35 -1.76
N LEU A 147 22.58 -5.69 -2.32
CA LEU A 147 21.85 -6.12 -3.50
C LEU A 147 21.89 -5.01 -4.54
N THR A 148 21.97 -5.40 -5.81
CA THR A 148 21.73 -4.50 -6.93
C THR A 148 20.43 -4.88 -7.62
N LEU A 149 19.85 -3.93 -8.33
CA LEU A 149 18.60 -4.14 -9.05
C LEU A 149 18.77 -5.07 -10.26
N GLU A 150 20.02 -5.30 -10.69
CA GLU A 150 20.40 -6.25 -11.76
C GLU A 150 20.33 -7.71 -11.29
N MET A 151 20.45 -7.95 -9.98
CA MET A 151 20.28 -9.29 -9.39
C MET A 151 18.83 -9.79 -9.48
N GLY A 152 17.91 -8.92 -9.91
CA GLY A 152 16.52 -9.22 -10.16
C GLY A 152 15.69 -9.38 -8.89
N ASP A 153 14.46 -9.82 -9.11
CA ASP A 153 13.43 -9.89 -8.08
C ASP A 153 13.33 -11.29 -7.45
N SER A 154 14.03 -12.30 -7.96
CA SER A 154 14.00 -13.67 -7.41
C SER A 154 15.26 -13.93 -6.60
N ILE A 155 15.15 -13.84 -5.28
CA ILE A 155 16.30 -14.03 -4.39
C ILE A 155 16.24 -15.43 -3.75
N LYS A 156 17.32 -16.20 -3.94
CA LYS A 156 17.46 -17.56 -3.38
C LYS A 156 17.22 -17.53 -1.87
N GLY A 157 16.29 -18.35 -1.39
CA GLY A 157 15.92 -18.45 0.03
C GLY A 157 14.97 -17.35 0.55
N LYS A 158 14.56 -16.38 -0.29
CA LYS A 158 13.54 -15.36 0.05
C LYS A 158 12.32 -15.39 -0.89
N GLY A 159 12.47 -15.98 -2.08
CA GLY A 159 11.44 -16.06 -3.10
C GLY A 159 11.36 -14.80 -3.96
N THR A 160 10.28 -14.65 -4.71
CA THR A 160 10.07 -13.52 -5.64
C THR A 160 9.61 -12.25 -4.91
N ILE A 161 10.23 -11.13 -5.26
CA ILE A 161 10.04 -9.78 -4.75
C ILE A 161 9.28 -9.00 -5.82
N GLN A 162 7.96 -9.19 -5.91
CA GLN A 162 7.11 -8.60 -6.96
C GLN A 162 6.92 -7.07 -6.84
N VAL A 163 7.72 -6.41 -6.00
CA VAL A 163 7.47 -5.06 -5.57
C VAL A 163 7.84 -4.02 -6.62
N VAL A 164 8.83 -4.31 -7.47
CA VAL A 164 9.23 -3.44 -8.58
C VAL A 164 8.06 -3.30 -9.57
N SER A 165 7.40 -4.41 -9.90
CA SER A 165 6.17 -4.40 -10.70
C SER A 165 5.05 -3.62 -10.04
N ALA A 166 4.89 -3.71 -8.71
CA ALA A 166 3.85 -2.98 -7.99
C ALA A 166 4.11 -1.46 -7.99
N VAL A 167 5.35 -1.02 -7.78
CA VAL A 167 5.76 0.40 -7.87
C VAL A 167 5.41 0.95 -9.25
N ASN A 168 5.79 0.23 -10.32
CA ASN A 168 5.47 0.62 -11.69
C ASN A 168 3.95 0.73 -11.91
N ALA A 169 3.19 -0.30 -11.52
CA ALA A 169 1.74 -0.32 -11.71
C ALA A 169 1.02 0.83 -11.00
N PHE A 170 1.37 1.13 -9.73
CA PHE A 170 0.77 2.25 -9.02
C PHE A 170 1.19 3.61 -9.59
N TYR A 171 2.46 3.75 -9.99
CA TYR A 171 2.93 4.99 -10.62
C TYR A 171 2.20 5.26 -11.94
N GLU A 172 2.10 4.26 -12.82
CA GLU A 172 1.39 4.39 -14.11
C GLU A 172 -0.10 4.67 -13.90
N LEU A 173 -0.74 3.98 -12.94
CA LEU A 173 -2.15 4.20 -12.59
C LEU A 173 -2.42 5.66 -12.19
N LEU A 174 -1.56 6.23 -11.33
CA LEU A 174 -1.71 7.58 -10.80
C LEU A 174 -1.19 8.66 -11.76
N SER A 175 -0.49 8.26 -12.82
CA SER A 175 0.03 9.13 -13.88
C SER A 175 -0.92 9.25 -15.09
N GLN A 176 -2.03 8.51 -15.12
CA GLN A 176 -2.96 8.55 -16.25
C GLN A 176 -3.49 9.96 -16.49
N GLY A 177 -3.42 10.46 -17.74
CA GLY A 177 -3.87 11.82 -18.08
C GLY A 177 -5.37 12.09 -17.89
N SER A 178 -6.18 11.03 -17.77
CA SER A 178 -7.60 11.14 -17.36
C SER A 178 -7.79 11.47 -15.88
N LEU A 179 -6.72 11.39 -15.08
CA LEU A 179 -6.72 11.76 -13.68
C LEU A 179 -6.15 13.16 -13.48
N SER A 180 -6.92 13.98 -12.78
CA SER A 180 -6.45 15.26 -12.30
C SER A 180 -7.07 15.55 -10.95
N VAL A 181 -6.25 16.07 -10.04
CA VAL A 181 -6.64 16.54 -8.72
C VAL A 181 -6.20 17.99 -8.55
N THR A 182 -6.94 18.73 -7.73
CA THR A 182 -6.58 20.10 -7.40
C THR A 182 -5.63 20.08 -6.21
N HIS A 183 -4.40 20.53 -6.41
CA HIS A 183 -3.42 20.69 -5.34
C HIS A 183 -3.94 21.68 -4.29
N ALA A 184 -3.88 21.30 -3.01
CA ALA A 184 -4.50 22.06 -1.92
C ALA A 184 -3.93 23.50 -1.80
N GLU A 185 -2.61 23.65 -1.88
CA GLU A 185 -1.93 24.94 -1.78
C GLU A 185 -1.95 25.73 -3.10
N THR A 186 -1.33 25.17 -4.16
CA THR A 186 -1.13 25.89 -5.43
C THR A 186 -2.41 26.08 -6.25
N LYS A 187 -3.49 25.36 -5.90
CA LYS A 187 -4.75 25.27 -6.66
C LYS A 187 -4.60 24.79 -8.11
N LYS A 188 -3.42 24.30 -8.50
CA LYS A 188 -3.16 23.76 -9.84
C LYS A 188 -3.74 22.36 -9.98
N HIS A 189 -4.13 22.05 -11.20
CA HIS A 189 -4.49 20.69 -11.61
C HIS A 189 -3.21 19.88 -11.87
N VAL A 190 -3.03 18.80 -11.12
CA VAL A 190 -1.87 17.92 -11.21
C VAL A 190 -2.31 16.45 -11.30
N ALA A 191 -1.42 15.60 -11.83
CA ALA A 191 -1.62 14.16 -11.75
C ALA A 191 -1.57 13.72 -10.27
N PRO A 192 -2.40 12.76 -9.83
CA PRO A 192 -2.37 12.27 -8.45
C PRO A 192 -0.98 11.85 -7.95
N VAL A 193 -0.16 11.29 -8.83
CA VAL A 193 1.21 10.85 -8.48
C VAL A 193 2.11 11.99 -7.99
N GLU A 194 1.82 13.24 -8.39
CA GLU A 194 2.57 14.42 -7.94
C GLU A 194 2.36 14.71 -6.44
N LEU A 195 1.29 14.18 -5.85
CA LEU A 195 1.01 14.27 -4.42
C LEU A 195 1.51 13.05 -3.63
N CYS A 196 2.24 12.14 -4.30
CA CYS A 196 2.83 10.92 -3.74
C CYS A 196 4.36 10.92 -3.87
N PRO A 197 5.09 11.80 -3.16
CA PRO A 197 6.53 11.94 -3.27
C PRO A 197 7.32 10.65 -2.99
N ILE A 198 6.87 9.81 -2.04
CA ILE A 198 7.53 8.54 -1.73
C ILE A 198 7.36 7.57 -2.91
N LEU A 199 6.14 7.37 -3.41
CA LEU A 199 5.91 6.51 -4.58
C LEU A 199 6.71 6.99 -5.81
N LYS A 200 6.70 8.29 -6.07
CA LYS A 200 7.47 8.91 -7.17
C LYS A 200 8.97 8.71 -7.02
N THR A 201 9.49 8.84 -5.80
CA THR A 201 10.91 8.58 -5.51
C THR A 201 11.26 7.10 -5.69
N LEU A 202 10.42 6.19 -5.19
CA LEU A 202 10.61 4.75 -5.39
C LEU A 202 10.60 4.40 -6.88
N TYR A 203 9.72 5.00 -7.68
CA TYR A 203 9.71 4.82 -9.13
C TYR A 203 11.02 5.30 -9.79
N LYS A 204 11.52 6.48 -9.40
CA LYS A 204 12.78 7.02 -9.91
C LYS A 204 13.99 6.13 -9.60
N ILE A 205 14.01 5.50 -8.42
CA ILE A 205 15.08 4.57 -8.00
C ILE A 205 14.92 3.21 -8.67
N LEU A 206 13.72 2.63 -8.59
CA LEU A 206 13.47 1.21 -8.90
C LEU A 206 13.12 0.96 -10.36
N ILE A 207 12.67 1.96 -11.10
CA ILE A 207 12.25 1.83 -12.51
C ILE A 207 13.14 2.70 -13.40
N LYS A 208 13.16 4.02 -13.17
CA LYS A 208 13.91 4.95 -14.06
C LYS A 208 15.42 4.93 -13.88
N ARG A 209 15.91 4.44 -12.72
CA ARG A 209 17.34 4.48 -12.35
C ARG A 209 17.95 5.88 -12.35
N GLU A 210 17.12 6.91 -12.19
CA GLU A 210 17.53 8.33 -12.15
C GLU A 210 18.14 8.70 -10.80
N LEU A 211 17.77 7.96 -9.74
CA LEU A 211 18.18 8.22 -8.37
C LEU A 211 18.79 6.94 -7.75
N GLY A 212 19.83 7.13 -6.94
CA GLY A 212 20.39 6.07 -6.09
C GLY A 212 19.65 5.97 -4.76
N THR A 213 19.71 4.80 -4.10
CA THR A 213 19.10 4.57 -2.78
C THR A 213 19.58 5.54 -1.71
N ASN A 214 20.84 5.99 -1.77
CA ASN A 214 21.41 6.99 -0.86
C ASN A 214 20.69 8.35 -0.89
N SER A 215 20.05 8.69 -2.02
CA SER A 215 19.27 9.93 -2.14
C SER A 215 17.86 9.82 -1.56
N PHE A 216 17.41 8.63 -1.14
CA PHE A 216 16.02 8.38 -0.73
C PHE A 216 15.59 9.31 0.41
N LEU A 217 16.40 9.43 1.46
CA LEU A 217 16.08 10.31 2.60
C LEU A 217 15.97 11.77 2.20
N GLN A 218 16.83 12.26 1.29
CA GLN A 218 16.75 13.63 0.81
C GLN A 218 15.50 13.83 -0.05
N ALA A 219 15.19 12.90 -0.95
CA ALA A 219 14.05 13.01 -1.86
C ALA A 219 12.69 12.94 -1.15
N ILE A 220 12.59 12.27 -0.01
CA ILE A 220 11.35 12.22 0.80
C ILE A 220 11.32 13.26 1.93
N ARG A 221 12.41 14.01 2.13
CA ARG A 221 12.37 15.14 3.05
C ARG A 221 11.48 16.19 2.45
N ASP A 222 10.55 16.64 3.26
CA ASP A 222 9.65 17.71 2.88
C ASP A 222 10.40 19.04 2.92
N GLU A 223 10.75 19.55 1.74
CA GLU A 223 11.28 20.91 1.55
C GLU A 223 10.13 21.91 1.29
N SER A 224 8.89 21.43 1.13
CA SER A 224 7.70 22.20 0.80
C SER A 224 6.84 22.60 2.00
N MET A 225 7.20 22.21 3.23
CA MET A 225 6.40 22.43 4.46
C MET A 225 5.00 21.79 4.43
N TYR A 226 4.83 20.74 3.62
CA TYR A 226 3.57 20.04 3.42
C TYR A 226 3.26 19.04 4.55
N ASP A 227 2.31 19.40 5.40
CA ASP A 227 1.82 18.52 6.48
C ASP A 227 1.08 17.29 5.88
N PRO A 228 1.47 16.04 6.20
CA PRO A 228 0.79 14.83 5.72
C PRO A 228 -0.71 14.78 6.09
N ARG A 229 -1.14 15.51 7.13
CA ARG A 229 -2.56 15.70 7.45
C ARG A 229 -3.33 16.38 6.32
N GLU A 230 -2.74 17.38 5.66
CA GLU A 230 -3.41 18.09 4.56
C GLU A 230 -3.71 17.16 3.39
N ARG A 231 -2.81 16.20 3.13
CA ARG A 231 -3.03 15.15 2.13
C ARG A 231 -4.28 14.32 2.44
N ILE A 232 -4.44 13.95 3.70
CA ILE A 232 -5.58 13.17 4.20
C ILE A 232 -6.86 14.01 4.13
N GLU A 233 -6.83 15.26 4.56
CA GLU A 233 -7.99 16.16 4.50
C GLU A 233 -8.44 16.42 3.06
N MET A 234 -7.49 16.66 2.15
CA MET A 234 -7.76 16.79 0.71
C MET A 234 -8.43 15.53 0.16
N ALA A 235 -7.92 14.35 0.54
CA ALA A 235 -8.47 13.06 0.12
C ALA A 235 -9.94 12.88 0.52
N GLN A 236 -10.32 13.40 1.68
CA GLN A 236 -11.68 13.29 2.23
C GLN A 236 -12.64 14.37 1.70
N ARG A 237 -12.13 15.58 1.40
CA ARG A 237 -12.95 16.72 0.94
C ARG A 237 -13.31 16.64 -0.54
N GLN A 238 -12.39 16.18 -1.37
CA GLN A 238 -12.64 16.04 -2.80
C GLN A 238 -13.35 14.71 -3.05
N SER A 239 -14.40 14.70 -3.87
CA SER A 239 -14.95 13.45 -4.42
C SER A 239 -13.94 12.87 -5.43
N LEU A 240 -12.87 12.30 -4.87
CA LEU A 240 -11.73 11.75 -5.59
C LEU A 240 -12.03 10.41 -6.23
N TYR A 241 -13.18 9.81 -5.94
CA TYR A 241 -13.60 8.54 -6.51
C TYR A 241 -13.55 8.56 -8.04
N ARG A 242 -12.76 7.65 -8.63
CA ARG A 242 -12.61 7.45 -10.07
C ARG A 242 -12.81 5.97 -10.42
N PRO A 243 -14.06 5.50 -10.60
CA PRO A 243 -14.35 4.09 -10.88
C PRO A 243 -13.70 3.58 -12.17
N SER A 244 -13.42 4.47 -13.12
CA SER A 244 -12.70 4.15 -14.36
C SER A 244 -11.33 3.50 -14.11
N LEU A 245 -10.70 3.76 -12.94
CA LEU A 245 -9.42 3.17 -12.56
C LEU A 245 -9.49 1.69 -12.20
N LEU A 246 -10.68 1.19 -11.84
CA LEU A 246 -10.85 -0.19 -11.44
C LEU A 246 -11.08 -1.13 -12.64
N GLY A 247 -11.33 -0.58 -13.84
CA GLY A 247 -11.67 -1.36 -15.02
C GLY A 247 -12.95 -2.20 -14.86
N LEU A 248 -13.81 -1.83 -13.91
CA LEU A 248 -15.03 -2.56 -13.59
C LEU A 248 -16.15 -2.20 -14.57
N PRO A 249 -17.03 -3.16 -14.95
CA PRO A 249 -18.24 -2.87 -15.69
C PRO A 249 -19.09 -1.81 -14.95
N LYS A 250 -19.73 -0.89 -15.69
CA LYS A 250 -20.63 0.11 -15.11
C LYS A 250 -21.75 -0.58 -14.33
N GLY A 251 -21.69 -0.58 -13.00
CA GLY A 251 -22.78 -1.09 -12.14
C GLY A 251 -22.31 -1.62 -10.78
N ASP A 252 -21.14 -2.27 -10.71
CA ASP A 252 -20.70 -2.98 -9.50
C ASP A 252 -19.78 -2.10 -8.64
N THR A 253 -20.39 -1.15 -7.94
CA THR A 253 -19.69 -0.26 -6.99
C THR A 253 -19.87 -0.67 -5.53
N LYS A 254 -20.65 -1.73 -5.28
CA LYS A 254 -20.84 -2.35 -3.98
C LYS A 254 -20.87 -3.87 -4.13
N ALA A 255 -19.73 -4.51 -3.95
CA ALA A 255 -19.67 -5.89 -3.46
C ALA A 255 -19.22 -5.82 -1.99
#